data_AF-I3E155-F1
#
_entry.id   AF-I3E155-F1
#
_cell.length_a   1.000
_cell.length_b   1.000
_cell.length_c   1.000
_cell.angle_alpha   90.00
_cell.angle_beta   90.00
_cell.angle_gamma   90.00
#
_symmetry.space_group_name_H-M   'P 1'
#
loop_
_entity.id
_entity.type
_entity.pdbx_description
1 polymer ?
#
loop_
_entity_poly.entity_id
_entity_poly.type
_entity_poly.pdbx_seq_one_letter_code
_entity_poly.pdbx_strand_id
1 'polypeptide(L)'
;MRLLAAIHTDMKFQFRNYLYYAYFIVCMLYVALLYWIPYHWKEETAMFLLFTDCSFLGSFFIGGIVLLEKEQGIYDHLFVTPLKISEVLWSKVISLGVLSVVSGLFIFLLSFGFSLKIIPLAIGIALNSVFASLLGLIFTVRVKSINEYLMISPLFATVFFLPVLEVMHFYESPLFSLIPGKAGLLLMEGAFHPLSSADWLYAICMFCVYIYLAYRLAYRAFYQHIILNIGG
;
A
#
# COMPACT_ATOMS: atom_id res chain seq x y z
N MET A 1 -15.45 15.36 -11.01
CA MET A 1 -14.95 16.62 -10.40
C MET A 1 -14.78 16.52 -8.88
N ARG A 2 -15.73 15.92 -8.15
CA ARG A 2 -15.71 15.87 -6.68
C ARG A 2 -14.61 14.97 -6.10
N LEU A 3 -14.43 13.76 -6.66
CA LEU A 3 -13.35 12.84 -6.29
C LEU A 3 -11.94 13.44 -6.55
N LEU A 4 -11.75 14.16 -7.65
CA LEU A 4 -10.48 14.84 -7.94
C LEU A 4 -10.17 15.94 -6.92
N ALA A 5 -11.19 16.71 -6.52
CA ALA A 5 -11.03 17.72 -5.48
C ALA A 5 -10.70 17.09 -4.12
N ALA A 6 -11.30 15.94 -3.81
CA ALA A 6 -10.95 15.16 -2.62
C ALA A 6 -9.49 14.69 -2.68
N ILE A 7 -9.05 14.13 -3.80
CA ILE A 7 -7.66 13.65 -3.98
C ILE A 7 -6.68 14.79 -3.80
N HIS A 8 -6.94 15.93 -4.42
CA HIS A 8 -6.08 17.11 -4.28
C HIS A 8 -6.01 17.61 -2.84
N THR A 9 -7.13 17.55 -2.11
CA THR A 9 -7.18 17.94 -0.69
C THR A 9 -6.40 16.95 0.18
N ASP A 10 -6.55 15.65 -0.05
CA ASP A 10 -5.79 14.60 0.64
C ASP A 10 -4.28 14.73 0.36
N MET A 11 -3.87 14.98 -0.89
CA MET A 11 -2.46 15.20 -1.24
C MET A 11 -1.88 16.44 -0.54
N LYS A 12 -2.65 17.54 -0.48
CA LYS A 12 -2.23 18.74 0.25
C LYS A 12 -2.12 18.47 1.75
N PHE A 13 -3.02 17.68 2.31
CA PHE A 13 -2.97 17.24 3.71
C PHE A 13 -1.72 16.40 3.98
N GLN A 14 -1.44 15.41 3.14
CA GLN A 14 -0.26 14.57 3.23
C GLN A 14 1.04 15.38 3.13
N PHE A 15 1.08 16.37 2.23
CA PHE A 15 2.23 17.27 2.10
C PHE A 15 2.46 18.12 3.35
N ARG A 16 1.38 18.68 3.91
CA ARG A 16 1.45 19.50 5.13
C ARG A 16 1.88 18.69 6.36
N ASN A 17 1.53 17.40 6.42
CA ASN A 17 1.91 16.51 7.52
C ASN A 17 3.26 15.81 7.28
N TYR A 18 4.10 16.33 6.39
CA TYR A 18 5.46 15.87 6.12
C TYR A 18 5.59 14.41 5.61
N LEU A 19 4.50 13.81 5.15
CA LEU A 19 4.48 12.42 4.69
C LEU A 19 5.41 12.21 3.49
N TYR A 20 5.38 13.13 2.53
CA TYR A 20 6.23 13.06 1.34
C TYR A 20 7.72 13.13 1.69
N TYR A 21 8.08 13.91 2.70
CA TYR A 21 9.47 13.98 3.19
C TYR A 21 9.89 12.66 3.83
N ALA A 22 9.02 12.04 4.63
CA ALA A 22 9.28 10.72 5.19
C ALA A 22 9.49 9.67 4.09
N TYR A 23 8.62 9.62 3.08
CA TYR A 23 8.78 8.73 1.92
C TYR A 23 10.09 8.98 1.17
N PHE A 24 10.46 10.23 0.95
CA PHE A 24 11.70 10.57 0.26
C PHE A 24 12.94 10.08 1.03
N ILE A 25 12.96 10.25 2.36
CA ILE A 25 14.03 9.75 3.23
C ILE A 25 14.12 8.22 3.14
N VAL A 26 12.98 7.52 3.22
CA VAL A 26 12.94 6.06 3.08
C VAL A 26 13.44 5.60 1.71
N CYS A 27 13.01 6.28 0.64
CA CYS A 27 13.49 5.98 -0.72
C CYS A 27 15.01 6.12 -0.82
N MET A 28 15.58 7.21 -0.30
CA MET A 28 17.03 7.40 -0.29
C MET A 28 17.75 6.32 0.50
N LEU A 29 17.20 5.93 1.65
CA LEU A 29 17.73 4.84 2.47
C LEU A 29 17.72 3.53 1.68
N TYR A 30 16.63 3.19 1.01
CA TYR A 30 16.52 1.97 0.20
C TYR A 30 17.49 1.95 -0.99
N VAL A 31 17.64 3.09 -1.69
CA VAL A 31 18.63 3.22 -2.77
C VAL A 31 20.06 3.07 -2.24
N ALA A 32 20.37 3.66 -1.08
CA ALA A 32 21.67 3.53 -0.45
C ALA A 32 21.97 2.07 -0.04
N LEU A 33 20.97 1.36 0.50
CA LEU A 33 21.09 -0.07 0.81
C LEU A 33 21.35 -0.90 -0.45
N LEU A 34 20.59 -0.68 -1.53
CA LEU A 34 20.78 -1.40 -2.80
C LEU A 34 22.12 -1.12 -3.46
N TYR A 35 22.72 0.05 -3.20
CA TYR A 35 24.04 0.37 -3.70
C TYR A 35 25.14 -0.45 -3.04
N TRP A 36 24.96 -0.84 -1.78
CA TRP A 36 25.94 -1.64 -1.02
C TRP A 36 25.81 -3.15 -1.29
N ILE A 37 24.71 -3.59 -1.89
CA ILE A 37 24.42 -5.01 -2.10
C ILE A 37 25.09 -5.53 -3.38
N PRO A 38 25.75 -6.71 -3.34
CA PRO A 38 26.34 -7.32 -4.52
C PRO A 38 25.28 -7.70 -5.57
N TYR A 39 25.65 -7.63 -6.84
CA TYR A 39 24.73 -7.78 -7.98
C TYR A 39 23.86 -9.05 -7.91
N HIS A 40 24.40 -10.17 -7.42
CA HIS A 40 23.68 -11.44 -7.33
C HIS A 40 22.45 -11.41 -6.40
N TRP A 41 22.49 -10.61 -5.33
CA TRP A 41 21.39 -10.52 -4.33
C TRP A 41 20.55 -9.25 -4.53
N LYS A 42 20.90 -8.44 -5.53
CA LYS A 42 20.33 -7.11 -5.71
C LYS A 42 18.86 -7.18 -6.13
N GLU A 43 18.51 -8.13 -7.00
CA GLU A 43 17.14 -8.31 -7.49
C GLU A 43 16.19 -8.75 -6.38
N GLU A 44 16.53 -9.81 -5.65
CA GLU A 44 15.75 -10.31 -4.50
C GLU A 44 15.58 -9.23 -3.43
N THR A 45 16.66 -8.50 -3.09
CA THR A 45 16.59 -7.44 -2.08
C THR A 45 15.74 -6.26 -2.57
N ALA A 46 15.80 -5.93 -3.86
CA ALA A 46 14.95 -4.89 -4.44
C ALA A 46 13.47 -5.26 -4.33
N MET A 47 13.12 -6.49 -4.69
CA MET A 47 11.74 -6.99 -4.58
C MET A 47 11.27 -6.94 -3.12
N PHE A 48 12.11 -7.38 -2.19
CA PHE A 48 11.81 -7.31 -0.77
C PHE A 48 11.54 -5.88 -0.29
N LEU A 49 12.40 -4.93 -0.63
CA LEU A 49 12.23 -3.53 -0.21
C LEU A 49 11.02 -2.87 -0.86
N LEU A 50 10.79 -3.09 -2.16
CA LEU A 50 9.63 -2.54 -2.88
C LEU A 50 8.32 -3.12 -2.33
N PHE A 51 8.30 -4.43 -2.06
CA PHE A 51 7.16 -5.06 -1.41
C PHE A 51 6.94 -4.48 -0.01
N THR A 52 8.02 -4.25 0.73
CA THR A 52 7.96 -3.64 2.07
C THR A 52 7.38 -2.24 2.04
N ASP A 53 7.82 -1.40 1.09
CA ASP A 53 7.29 -0.04 0.88
C ASP A 53 5.79 -0.06 0.60
N CYS A 54 5.36 -0.90 -0.34
CA CYS A 54 3.97 -0.92 -0.79
C CYS A 54 3.04 -1.53 0.27
N SER A 55 3.47 -2.59 0.96
CA SER A 55 2.63 -3.32 1.90
C SER A 55 2.69 -2.75 3.31
N PHE A 56 3.88 -2.68 3.91
CA PHE A 56 4.02 -2.26 5.30
C PHE A 56 3.88 -0.74 5.42
N LEU A 57 4.68 0.04 4.69
CA LEU A 57 4.60 1.49 4.78
C LEU A 57 3.28 2.04 4.24
N GLY A 58 2.77 1.49 3.13
CA GLY A 58 1.45 1.84 2.59
C GLY A 58 0.32 1.69 3.63
N SER A 59 0.23 0.52 4.27
CA SER A 59 -0.77 0.29 5.33
C SER A 59 -0.50 1.13 6.59
N PHE A 60 0.76 1.35 6.95
CA PHE A 60 1.14 2.19 8.08
C PHE A 60 0.68 3.64 7.91
N PHE A 61 1.00 4.24 6.77
CA PHE A 61 0.73 5.65 6.53
C PHE A 61 -0.74 5.97 6.34
N ILE A 62 -1.52 5.09 5.70
CA ILE A 62 -2.97 5.31 5.62
C ILE A 62 -3.60 5.38 7.01
N GLY A 63 -3.14 4.52 7.93
CA GLY A 63 -3.68 4.50 9.29
C GLY A 63 -3.25 5.71 10.10
N GLY A 64 -1.99 6.12 9.96
CA GLY A 64 -1.50 7.38 10.54
C GLY A 64 -2.30 8.60 10.07
N ILE A 65 -2.52 8.72 8.76
CA ILE A 65 -3.31 9.81 8.17
C ILE A 65 -4.73 9.83 8.74
N VAL A 66 -5.42 8.70 8.74
CA VAL A 66 -6.82 8.63 9.20
C VAL A 66 -6.94 8.95 10.69
N LEU A 67 -5.98 8.53 11.52
CA LEU A 67 -5.96 8.89 12.94
C LEU A 67 -5.65 10.37 13.16
N LEU A 68 -4.70 10.94 12.42
CA LEU A 68 -4.42 12.38 12.46
C LEU A 68 -5.63 13.22 12.05
N GLU A 69 -6.34 12.79 11.01
CA GLU A 69 -7.58 13.46 10.57
C GLU A 69 -8.69 13.37 11.61
N LYS A 70 -8.76 12.25 12.34
CA LYS A 70 -9.69 12.06 13.45
C LYS A 70 -9.34 12.97 14.63
N GLU A 71 -8.07 13.09 14.98
CA GLU A 71 -7.61 14.04 16.02
C GLU A 71 -7.84 15.50 15.62
N GLN A 72 -7.77 15.83 14.32
CA GLN A 72 -8.05 17.17 13.80
C GLN A 72 -9.55 17.45 13.57
N GLY A 73 -10.46 16.54 13.94
CA GLY A 73 -11.92 16.73 13.82
C GLY A 73 -12.44 16.83 12.37
N ILE A 74 -11.67 16.35 11.39
CA ILE A 74 -12.03 16.48 9.96
C ILE A 74 -13.30 15.68 9.62
N TYR A 75 -13.51 14.57 10.32
CA TYR A 75 -14.69 13.72 10.11
C TYR A 75 -15.99 14.34 10.63
N ASP A 76 -15.94 15.27 11.58
CA ASP A 76 -17.13 15.96 12.11
C ASP A 76 -17.72 16.91 11.05
N HIS A 77 -16.85 17.51 10.23
CA HIS A 77 -17.26 18.36 9.11
C HIS A 77 -17.75 17.57 7.89
N LEU A 78 -17.48 16.26 7.84
CA LEU A 78 -17.90 15.42 6.71
C LEU A 78 -19.43 15.38 6.58
N PHE A 79 -20.16 15.50 7.68
CA PHE A 79 -21.64 15.56 7.72
C PHE A 79 -22.24 16.77 6.99
N VAL A 80 -21.48 17.87 6.90
CA VAL A 80 -21.92 19.11 6.26
C VAL A 80 -21.48 19.16 4.79
N THR A 81 -20.55 18.29 4.39
CA THR A 81 -20.11 18.18 3.00
C THR A 81 -20.94 17.13 2.25
N PRO A 82 -21.26 17.33 0.97
CA PRO A 82 -22.05 16.36 0.22
C PRO A 82 -21.29 15.07 -0.14
N LEU A 83 -20.04 14.87 0.33
CA LEU A 83 -19.11 13.83 -0.12
C LEU A 83 -19.56 12.44 0.31
N LYS A 84 -19.51 11.47 -0.61
CA LYS A 84 -19.81 10.07 -0.28
C LYS A 84 -18.61 9.42 0.39
N ILE A 85 -18.86 8.52 1.34
CA ILE A 85 -17.81 7.74 2.03
C ILE A 85 -16.93 6.98 1.04
N SER A 86 -17.54 6.43 -0.02
CA SER A 86 -16.80 5.75 -1.08
C SER A 86 -15.82 6.69 -1.78
N GLU A 87 -16.18 7.96 -1.99
CA GLU A 87 -15.29 8.94 -2.61
C GLU A 87 -14.12 9.30 -1.70
N VAL A 88 -14.35 9.38 -0.37
CA VAL A 88 -13.30 9.62 0.63
C VAL A 88 -12.32 8.45 0.69
N LEU A 89 -12.83 7.21 0.77
CA LEU A 89 -11.99 6.01 0.79
C LEU A 89 -11.14 5.91 -0.47
N TRP A 90 -11.75 6.03 -1.65
CA TRP A 90 -11.02 5.98 -2.92
C TRP A 90 -10.04 7.13 -3.08
N SER A 91 -10.37 8.33 -2.59
CA SER A 91 -9.46 9.48 -2.62
C SER A 91 -8.14 9.20 -1.88
N LYS A 92 -8.22 8.60 -0.68
CA LYS A 92 -7.06 8.22 0.12
C LYS A 92 -6.26 7.08 -0.50
N VAL A 93 -6.97 6.04 -0.96
CA VAL A 93 -6.35 4.88 -1.61
C VAL A 93 -5.62 5.30 -2.90
N ILE A 94 -6.20 6.19 -3.71
CA ILE A 94 -5.58 6.68 -4.95
C ILE A 94 -4.40 7.60 -4.64
N SER A 95 -4.53 8.54 -3.70
CA SER A 95 -3.43 9.46 -3.36
C SER A 95 -2.20 8.71 -2.84
N LEU A 96 -2.38 7.73 -1.95
CA LEU A 96 -1.28 6.89 -1.48
C LEU A 96 -0.77 5.92 -2.55
N GLY A 97 -1.67 5.36 -3.37
CA GLY A 97 -1.28 4.50 -4.49
C GLY A 97 -0.36 5.22 -5.47
N VAL A 98 -0.68 6.47 -5.82
CA VAL A 98 0.18 7.32 -6.66
C VAL A 98 1.53 7.55 -5.98
N LEU A 99 1.54 7.84 -4.67
CA LEU A 99 2.77 8.03 -3.91
C LEU A 99 3.66 6.77 -3.93
N SER A 100 3.08 5.59 -3.68
CA SER A 100 3.79 4.30 -3.73
C SER A 100 4.34 3.96 -5.11
N VAL A 101 3.59 4.24 -6.18
CA VAL A 101 4.07 4.01 -7.54
C VAL A 101 5.25 4.93 -7.84
N VAL A 102 5.15 6.21 -7.46
CA VAL A 102 6.26 7.16 -7.67
C VAL A 102 7.49 6.77 -6.85
N SER A 103 7.35 6.40 -5.57
CA SER A 103 8.47 5.96 -4.73
C SER A 103 9.11 4.69 -5.27
N GLY A 104 8.32 3.68 -5.60
CA GLY A 104 8.82 2.40 -6.09
C GLY A 104 9.51 2.51 -7.45
N LEU A 105 8.96 3.31 -8.37
CA LEU A 105 9.63 3.61 -9.64
C LEU A 105 10.93 4.38 -9.45
N PHE A 106 10.96 5.32 -8.51
CA PHE A 106 12.18 6.08 -8.19
C PHE A 106 13.29 5.17 -7.66
N ILE A 107 12.97 4.28 -6.70
CA ILE A 107 13.91 3.28 -6.16
C ILE A 107 14.42 2.36 -7.27
N PHE A 108 13.52 1.87 -8.12
CA PHE A 108 13.86 0.94 -9.19
C PHE A 108 14.76 1.59 -10.26
N LEU A 109 14.39 2.77 -10.74
CA LEU A 109 15.14 3.50 -11.77
C LEU A 109 16.55 3.87 -11.30
N LEU A 110 16.72 4.32 -10.05
CA LEU A 110 18.04 4.64 -9.51
C LEU A 110 18.91 3.40 -9.28
N SER A 111 18.30 2.25 -9.03
CA SER A 111 19.03 1.02 -8.69
C SER A 111 19.40 0.18 -9.90
N PHE A 112 18.52 0.09 -10.91
CA PHE A 112 18.67 -0.79 -12.08
C PHE A 112 18.66 -0.05 -13.43
N GLY A 113 18.34 1.25 -13.45
CA GLY A 113 18.24 2.04 -14.68
C GLY A 113 16.98 1.75 -15.51
N PHE A 114 17.01 2.15 -16.79
CA PHE A 114 15.87 2.06 -17.72
C PHE A 114 15.78 0.73 -18.48
N SER A 115 16.63 -0.24 -18.19
CA SER A 115 16.82 -1.45 -19.00
C SER A 115 15.71 -2.51 -18.83
N LEU A 116 14.76 -2.29 -17.91
CA LEU A 116 13.79 -3.29 -17.46
C LEU A 116 12.34 -2.88 -17.71
N LYS A 117 11.42 -3.86 -17.62
CA LYS A 117 10.00 -3.65 -17.91
C LYS A 117 9.32 -2.91 -16.74
N ILE A 118 9.13 -1.62 -16.91
CA ILE A 118 8.53 -0.73 -15.90
C ILE A 118 7.03 -1.02 -15.68
N ILE A 119 6.33 -1.49 -16.72
CA ILE A 119 4.87 -1.69 -16.71
C ILE A 119 4.42 -2.75 -15.67
N PRO A 120 4.92 -4.00 -15.69
CA PRO A 120 4.55 -5.01 -14.69
C PRO A 120 4.85 -4.56 -13.26
N LEU A 121 6.00 -3.90 -13.07
CA LEU A 121 6.40 -3.36 -11.78
C LEU A 121 5.39 -2.32 -11.26
N ALA A 122 5.04 -1.33 -12.09
CA ALA A 122 4.12 -0.28 -11.71
C ALA A 122 2.73 -0.83 -11.38
N ILE A 123 2.26 -1.83 -12.13
CA ILE A 123 0.97 -2.49 -11.87
C ILE A 123 1.03 -3.29 -10.57
N GLY A 124 2.11 -4.04 -10.32
CA GLY A 124 2.31 -4.78 -9.07
C GLY A 124 2.34 -3.87 -7.85
N ILE A 125 3.09 -2.76 -7.92
CA ILE A 125 3.14 -1.73 -6.88
C ILE A 125 1.76 -1.12 -6.65
N ALA A 126 1.06 -0.72 -7.71
CA ALA A 126 -0.24 -0.07 -7.62
C ALA A 126 -1.28 -0.98 -6.96
N LEU A 127 -1.41 -2.24 -7.42
CA LEU A 127 -2.38 -3.19 -6.86
C LEU A 127 -2.05 -3.54 -5.41
N ASN A 128 -0.78 -3.74 -5.09
CA ASN A 128 -0.34 -4.04 -3.74
C ASN A 128 -0.59 -2.86 -2.79
N SER A 129 -0.30 -1.63 -3.22
CA SER A 129 -0.55 -0.41 -2.43
C SER A 129 -2.05 -0.18 -2.21
N VAL A 130 -2.90 -0.41 -3.22
CA VAL A 130 -4.36 -0.34 -3.07
C VAL A 130 -4.85 -1.34 -2.03
N PHE A 131 -4.39 -2.59 -2.13
CA PHE A 131 -4.77 -3.64 -1.19
C PHE A 131 -4.29 -3.32 0.24
N ALA A 132 -3.03 -2.93 0.41
CA ALA A 132 -2.44 -2.57 1.70
C ALA A 132 -3.13 -1.36 2.33
N SER A 133 -3.49 -0.35 1.54
CA SER A 133 -4.22 0.83 2.01
C SER A 133 -5.62 0.45 2.51
N LEU A 134 -6.34 -0.40 1.78
CA LEU A 134 -7.65 -0.90 2.21
C LEU A 134 -7.56 -1.74 3.48
N LEU A 135 -6.54 -2.58 3.61
CA LEU A 135 -6.27 -3.33 4.84
C LEU A 135 -5.99 -2.40 6.01
N GLY A 136 -5.11 -1.42 5.84
CA GLY A 136 -4.80 -0.44 6.87
C GLY A 136 -6.07 0.23 7.38
N LEU A 137 -6.92 0.71 6.47
CA LEU A 137 -8.22 1.32 6.78
C LEU A 137 -9.12 0.43 7.64
N ILE A 138 -9.20 -0.88 7.38
CA ILE A 138 -10.01 -1.81 8.17
C ILE A 138 -9.59 -1.81 9.64
N PHE A 139 -8.28 -1.77 9.91
CA PHE A 139 -7.75 -1.84 11.26
C PHE A 139 -7.71 -0.48 11.94
N THR A 140 -7.39 0.59 11.22
CA THR A 140 -7.33 1.94 11.77
C THR A 140 -8.64 2.37 12.41
N VAL A 141 -9.76 1.98 11.81
CA VAL A 141 -11.09 2.32 12.30
C VAL A 141 -11.39 1.73 13.69
N ARG A 142 -10.73 0.62 14.07
CA ARG A 142 -10.91 -0.05 15.38
C ARG A 142 -10.04 0.54 16.48
N VAL A 143 -9.07 1.36 16.11
CA VAL A 143 -8.01 1.87 16.99
C VAL A 143 -8.30 3.33 17.36
N LYS A 144 -7.89 3.73 18.56
CA LYS A 144 -8.15 5.09 19.07
C LYS A 144 -6.95 6.03 18.96
N SER A 145 -5.74 5.50 18.95
CA SER A 145 -4.50 6.30 18.96
C SER A 145 -3.51 5.82 17.91
N ILE A 146 -2.64 6.72 17.45
CA ILE A 146 -1.55 6.39 16.53
C ILE A 146 -0.68 5.29 17.15
N ASN A 147 -0.31 5.41 18.43
CA ASN A 147 0.55 4.42 19.11
C ASN A 147 -0.02 3.00 19.09
N GLU A 148 -1.33 2.84 19.33
CA GLU A 148 -1.98 1.53 19.26
C GLU A 148 -1.95 0.97 17.82
N TYR A 149 -2.06 1.84 16.82
CA TYR A 149 -1.91 1.44 15.41
C TYR A 149 -0.47 1.06 15.06
N LEU A 150 0.53 1.75 15.62
CA LEU A 150 1.95 1.39 15.49
C LEU A 150 2.22 -0.01 16.04
N MET A 151 1.54 -0.41 17.12
CA MET A 151 1.72 -1.74 17.72
C MET A 151 1.03 -2.85 16.91
N ILE A 152 -0.15 -2.58 16.35
CA ILE A 152 -0.95 -3.60 15.64
C ILE A 152 -0.51 -3.75 14.18
N SER A 153 -0.03 -2.69 13.55
CA SER A 153 0.31 -2.69 12.11
C SER A 153 1.32 -3.75 11.67
N PRO A 154 2.43 -4.00 12.41
CA PRO A 154 3.38 -5.03 12.03
C PRO A 154 2.80 -6.45 12.13
N LEU A 155 1.90 -6.70 13.09
CA LEU A 155 1.36 -8.04 13.33
C LEU A 155 0.57 -8.56 12.12
N PHE A 156 -0.31 -7.74 11.55
CA PHE A 156 -1.04 -8.15 10.35
C PHE A 156 -0.15 -8.12 9.10
N ALA A 157 0.78 -7.15 9.00
CA ALA A 157 1.72 -7.10 7.89
C ALA A 157 2.55 -8.39 7.81
N THR A 158 2.95 -8.96 8.95
CA THR A 158 3.75 -10.20 8.99
C THR A 158 3.06 -11.37 8.27
N VAL A 159 1.74 -11.52 8.42
CA VAL A 159 0.96 -12.58 7.74
C VAL A 159 1.00 -12.40 6.22
N PHE A 160 0.93 -11.16 5.74
CA PHE A 160 0.96 -10.86 4.30
C PHE A 160 2.37 -10.89 3.71
N PHE A 161 3.40 -10.79 4.54
CA PHE A 161 4.80 -10.90 4.15
C PHE A 161 5.30 -12.34 4.05
N LEU A 162 4.54 -13.33 4.49
CA LEU A 162 4.94 -14.74 4.40
C LEU A 162 5.44 -15.17 2.99
N PRO A 163 4.82 -14.75 1.87
CA PRO A 163 5.29 -15.11 0.53
C PRO A 163 6.69 -14.60 0.17
N VAL A 164 7.22 -13.61 0.90
CA VAL A 164 8.60 -13.14 0.73
C VAL A 164 9.60 -14.25 1.04
N LEU A 165 9.28 -15.15 1.99
CA LEU A 165 10.16 -16.27 2.35
C LEU A 165 10.43 -17.20 1.17
N GLU A 166 9.50 -17.29 0.24
CA GLU A 166 9.63 -18.06 -1.00
C GLU A 166 10.59 -17.39 -1.98
N VAL A 167 10.50 -16.06 -2.12
CA VAL A 167 11.41 -15.27 -2.98
C VAL A 167 12.85 -15.32 -2.49
N MET A 168 13.04 -15.37 -1.16
CA MET A 168 14.35 -15.46 -0.52
C MET A 168 14.87 -16.92 -0.42
N HIS A 169 14.21 -17.88 -1.06
CA HIS A 169 14.55 -19.31 -1.05
C HIS A 169 14.67 -19.97 0.35
N PHE A 170 14.03 -19.40 1.38
CA PHE A 170 14.05 -19.96 2.74
C PHE A 170 13.04 -21.10 2.94
N TYR A 171 11.85 -20.97 2.34
CA TYR A 171 10.78 -21.96 2.50
C TYR A 171 9.77 -21.90 1.34
N GLU A 172 9.45 -23.05 0.77
CA GLU A 172 8.46 -23.18 -0.29
C GLU A 172 7.19 -23.85 0.24
N SER A 173 6.04 -23.24 0.02
CA SER A 173 4.75 -23.81 0.40
C SER A 173 3.67 -23.46 -0.61
N PRO A 174 2.85 -24.43 -1.05
CA PRO A 174 1.74 -24.16 -1.94
C PRO A 174 0.68 -23.24 -1.29
N LEU A 175 0.67 -23.11 0.04
CA LEU A 175 -0.23 -22.21 0.76
C LEU A 175 0.09 -20.73 0.50
N PHE A 176 1.32 -20.38 0.12
CA PHE A 176 1.70 -18.99 -0.17
C PHE A 176 1.03 -18.46 -1.43
N SER A 177 0.64 -19.34 -2.36
CA SER A 177 -0.12 -18.94 -3.54
C SER A 177 -1.45 -18.27 -3.15
N LEU A 178 -2.15 -18.78 -2.14
CA LEU A 178 -3.40 -18.17 -1.65
C LEU A 178 -3.22 -16.76 -1.06
N ILE A 179 -2.00 -16.36 -0.68
CA ILE A 179 -1.76 -15.07 -0.02
C ILE A 179 -1.58 -13.97 -1.08
N PRO A 180 -2.27 -12.83 -0.98
CA PRO A 180 -2.17 -11.71 -1.93
C PRO A 180 -0.76 -11.17 -2.11
N GLY A 181 0.11 -11.32 -1.11
CA GLY A 181 1.53 -11.00 -1.21
C GLY A 181 2.23 -11.71 -2.36
N LYS A 182 1.90 -12.98 -2.65
CA LYS A 182 2.53 -13.73 -3.75
C LYS A 182 2.17 -13.15 -5.12
N ALA A 183 0.92 -12.75 -5.34
CA ALA A 183 0.52 -12.08 -6.58
C ALA A 183 1.25 -10.74 -6.76
N GLY A 184 1.47 -10.00 -5.67
CA GLY A 184 2.24 -8.75 -5.69
C GLY A 184 3.70 -8.97 -6.08
N LEU A 185 4.35 -9.94 -5.43
CA LEU A 185 5.73 -10.31 -5.70
C LEU A 185 5.89 -10.83 -7.14
N LEU A 186 4.98 -11.68 -7.62
CA LEU A 186 5.01 -12.19 -9.00
C LEU A 186 4.94 -11.06 -10.04
N LEU A 187 4.09 -10.04 -9.82
CA LEU A 187 4.03 -8.89 -10.73
C LEU A 187 5.31 -8.04 -10.67
N MET A 188 5.92 -7.91 -9.50
CA MET A 188 7.20 -7.22 -9.32
C MET A 188 8.37 -7.98 -9.95
N GLU A 189 8.39 -9.31 -9.84
CA GLU A 189 9.32 -10.21 -10.55
C GLU A 189 9.23 -10.04 -12.06
N GLY A 190 8.04 -9.71 -12.57
CA GLY A 190 7.80 -9.39 -13.98
C GLY A 190 8.61 -8.23 -14.55
N ALA A 191 9.24 -7.43 -13.68
CA ALA A 191 10.19 -6.40 -14.08
C ALA A 191 11.50 -6.98 -14.61
N PHE A 192 11.95 -8.11 -14.03
CA PHE A 192 13.22 -8.79 -14.30
C PHE A 192 13.05 -9.97 -15.25
N HIS A 193 12.00 -10.78 -15.03
CA HIS A 193 11.72 -11.96 -15.83
C HIS A 193 10.41 -11.79 -16.64
N PRO A 194 10.34 -12.27 -17.89
CA PRO A 194 9.11 -12.19 -18.67
C PRO A 194 8.03 -13.10 -18.06
N LEU A 195 6.92 -12.49 -17.64
CA LEU A 195 5.76 -13.22 -17.13
C LEU A 195 4.97 -13.91 -18.23
N SER A 196 4.46 -15.11 -17.94
CA SER A 196 3.51 -15.80 -18.79
C SER A 196 2.13 -15.11 -18.74
N SER A 197 1.32 -15.28 -19.78
CA SER A 197 -0.07 -14.78 -19.80
C SER A 197 -0.92 -15.39 -18.67
N ALA A 198 -0.60 -16.62 -18.25
CA ALA A 198 -1.26 -17.28 -17.12
C ALA A 198 -0.95 -16.57 -15.79
N ASP A 199 0.30 -16.15 -15.58
CA ASP A 199 0.74 -15.50 -14.34
C ASP A 199 0.11 -14.12 -14.18
N TRP A 200 -0.01 -13.38 -15.31
CA TRP A 200 -0.76 -12.13 -15.36
C TRP A 200 -2.22 -12.31 -14.96
N LEU A 201 -2.88 -13.31 -15.54
CA LEU A 201 -4.30 -13.57 -15.26
C LEU A 201 -4.50 -13.99 -13.81
N TYR A 202 -3.63 -14.87 -13.29
CA TYR A 202 -3.62 -15.28 -11.89
C TYR A 202 -3.48 -14.08 -10.95
N ALA A 203 -2.45 -13.25 -11.15
CA ALA A 203 -2.17 -12.12 -10.26
C ALA A 203 -3.30 -11.08 -10.29
N ILE A 204 -3.81 -10.73 -11.48
CA ILE A 204 -4.92 -9.79 -11.63
C ILE A 204 -6.20 -10.34 -10.99
N CYS A 205 -6.58 -11.58 -11.29
CA CYS A 205 -7.79 -12.18 -10.72
C CYS A 205 -7.73 -12.23 -9.19
N MET A 206 -6.58 -12.63 -8.65
CA MET A 206 -6.41 -12.73 -7.21
C MET A 206 -6.46 -11.35 -6.54
N PHE A 207 -5.75 -10.34 -7.07
CA PHE A 207 -5.89 -8.97 -6.58
C PHE A 207 -7.30 -8.42 -6.70
N CYS A 208 -8.01 -8.66 -7.80
CA CYS A 208 -9.40 -8.22 -7.95
C CYS A 208 -10.30 -8.79 -6.85
N VAL A 209 -10.17 -10.08 -6.53
CA VAL A 209 -10.94 -10.71 -5.45
C VAL A 209 -10.58 -10.11 -4.08
N TYR A 210 -9.30 -9.99 -3.77
CA TYR A 210 -8.85 -9.49 -2.46
C TYR A 210 -9.13 -7.99 -2.27
N ILE A 211 -8.94 -7.17 -3.30
CA ILE A 211 -9.29 -5.74 -3.28
C ILE A 211 -10.80 -5.58 -3.10
N TYR A 212 -11.61 -6.41 -3.75
CA TYR A 212 -13.06 -6.36 -3.60
C TYR A 212 -13.51 -6.71 -2.18
N LEU A 213 -12.95 -7.77 -1.60
CA LEU A 213 -13.23 -8.17 -0.22
C LEU A 213 -12.75 -7.12 0.77
N ALA A 214 -11.53 -6.61 0.61
CA ALA A 214 -10.96 -5.56 1.45
C ALA A 214 -11.78 -4.27 1.36
N TYR A 215 -12.21 -3.87 0.16
CA TYR A 215 -13.07 -2.69 -0.03
C TYR A 215 -14.42 -2.85 0.68
N ARG A 216 -15.08 -4.01 0.55
CA ARG A 216 -16.35 -4.25 1.26
C ARG A 216 -16.18 -4.20 2.77
N LEU A 217 -15.10 -4.78 3.30
CA LEU A 217 -14.80 -4.77 4.73
C LEU A 217 -14.43 -3.37 5.23
N ALA A 218 -13.60 -2.64 4.49
CA ALA A 218 -13.21 -1.27 4.79
C ALA A 218 -14.44 -0.35 4.80
N TYR A 219 -15.29 -0.45 3.78
CA TYR A 219 -16.52 0.33 3.69
C TYR A 219 -17.46 0.05 4.88
N ARG A 220 -17.67 -1.22 5.24
CA ARG A 220 -18.48 -1.60 6.39
C ARG A 220 -17.90 -1.09 7.70
N ALA A 221 -16.60 -1.26 7.91
CA ALA A 221 -15.92 -0.80 9.12
C ALA A 221 -16.04 0.72 9.26
N PHE A 222 -15.72 1.46 8.20
CA PHE A 222 -15.77 2.93 8.18
C PHE A 222 -17.19 3.45 8.44
N TYR A 223 -18.21 2.85 7.81
CA TYR A 223 -19.61 3.21 8.03
C TYR A 223 -20.03 2.97 9.49
N GLN A 224 -19.67 1.81 10.06
CA GLN A 224 -20.13 1.43 11.40
C GLN A 224 -19.46 2.21 12.53
N HIS A 225 -18.19 2.58 12.41
CA HIS A 225 -17.43 3.13 13.55
C HIS A 225 -17.20 4.63 13.48
N ILE A 226 -17.24 5.24 12.29
CA ILE A 226 -17.07 6.69 12.15
C ILE A 226 -18.43 7.38 12.11
N ILE A 227 -19.42 6.85 11.40
CA ILE A 227 -20.72 7.55 11.27
C ILE A 227 -21.62 7.31 12.48
N LEU A 228 -21.73 6.07 12.96
CA LEU A 228 -22.63 5.76 14.08
C LEU A 228 -22.13 6.30 15.44
N ASN A 229 -20.82 6.53 15.60
CA ASN A 229 -20.27 7.07 16.85
C ASN A 229 -20.23 8.61 16.90
N ILE A 230 -20.32 9.31 15.76
CA ILE A 230 -20.38 10.79 15.73
C ILE A 230 -21.84 11.29 15.81
N GLY A 231 -22.81 10.43 15.49
CA GLY A 231 -24.25 10.75 15.56
C GLY A 231 -24.96 10.33 16.85
N GLY A 232 -24.22 9.98 17.91
CA GLY A 232 -24.75 9.54 19.21
C GLY A 232 -24.49 10.55 20.32
#